data_AF-U6D312-F1
#
_entry.id   AF-U6D312-F1
#
_cell.length_a   1.000
_cell.length_b   1.000
_cell.length_c   1.000
_cell.angle_alpha   90.00
_cell.angle_beta   90.00
_cell.angle_gamma   90.00
#
_symmetry.space_group_name_H-M   'P 1'
#
loop_
_entity.id
_entity.type
_entity.pdbx_description
1 polymer ?
#
loop_
_entity_poly.entity_id
_entity_poly.type
_entity_poly.pdbx_seq_one_letter_code
_entity_poly.pdbx_strand_id
1 'polypeptide(L)'
;MRVGAEYQARIPEFDPGATKYTDKDNGGMLVWSPYHSIPDAKLDEYIAIAKEKHGYNVEQALGMLFWHKHNIEKSLADLPNFTPFPDEWTVEDKVLFEQAFS
;
A
#
# COMPACT_ATOMS: atom_id res chain seq x y z
N MET A 1 -10.74 -0.32 36.22
CA MET A 1 -10.54 0.85 35.34
C MET A 1 -10.15 2.04 36.23
N ARG A 2 -9.09 2.80 35.90
CA ARG A 2 -8.64 3.96 36.70
C ARG A 2 -9.25 5.25 36.11
N VAL A 3 -9.53 6.25 36.95
CA VAL A 3 -10.17 7.53 36.57
C VAL A 3 -9.31 8.67 37.11
N GLY A 4 -9.18 9.77 36.35
CA GLY A 4 -8.37 10.93 36.70
C GLY A 4 -7.63 11.53 35.49
N ALA A 5 -7.14 12.76 35.64
CA ALA A 5 -6.46 13.51 34.57
C ALA A 5 -5.21 12.79 34.02
N GLU A 6 -4.55 11.97 34.85
CA GLU A 6 -3.40 11.13 34.47
C GLU A 6 -3.79 9.93 33.60
N TYR A 7 -5.07 9.61 33.49
CA TYR A 7 -5.58 8.41 32.84
C TYR A 7 -6.57 8.70 31.71
N GLN A 8 -7.08 9.92 31.62
CA GLN A 8 -8.11 10.32 30.65
C GLN A 8 -7.52 11.33 29.66
N ALA A 9 -7.85 11.16 28.37
CA ALA A 9 -7.48 12.11 27.34
C ALA A 9 -8.24 13.44 27.53
N ARG A 10 -7.59 14.56 27.19
CA ARG A 10 -8.27 15.86 27.08
C ARG A 10 -9.11 15.87 25.82
N ILE A 11 -10.41 16.10 25.96
CA ILE A 11 -11.34 16.19 24.83
C ILE A 11 -11.10 17.56 24.18
N PRO A 12 -10.72 17.62 22.89
CA PRO A 12 -10.61 18.88 22.17
C PRO A 12 -11.98 19.57 22.07
N GLU A 13 -11.99 20.90 22.18
CA GLU A 13 -13.21 21.68 21.92
C GLU A 13 -13.56 21.64 20.43
N PHE A 14 -14.86 21.74 20.14
CA PHE A 14 -15.34 21.77 18.77
C PHE A 14 -15.05 23.13 18.12
N ASP A 15 -14.24 23.14 17.08
CA ASP A 15 -13.97 24.32 16.23
C ASP A 15 -14.66 24.14 14.87
N PRO A 16 -15.74 24.90 14.55
CA PRO A 16 -16.43 24.85 13.27
C PRO A 16 -15.57 25.34 12.09
N GLY A 17 -14.52 26.12 12.36
CA GLY A 17 -13.61 26.71 11.37
C GLY A 17 -12.34 25.89 11.15
N ALA A 18 -12.10 24.87 11.96
CA ALA A 18 -11.03 23.91 11.72
C ALA A 18 -11.32 23.13 10.43
N THR A 19 -10.76 23.59 9.32
CA THR A 19 -10.57 22.75 8.13
C THR A 19 -9.80 21.51 8.58
N LYS A 20 -10.51 20.38 8.62
CA LYS A 20 -9.99 19.09 9.03
C LYS A 20 -8.60 18.88 8.42
N TYR A 21 -7.62 18.63 9.28
CA TYR A 21 -6.22 18.39 8.93
C TYR A 21 -5.55 19.63 8.33
N THR A 22 -4.70 20.28 9.13
CA THR A 22 -3.67 21.13 8.55
C THR A 22 -2.85 20.25 7.61
N ASP A 23 -2.87 20.54 6.30
CA ASP A 23 -2.09 19.86 5.25
C ASP A 23 -0.56 19.84 5.49
N LYS A 24 -0.10 20.44 6.60
CA LYS A 24 1.29 20.49 7.01
C LYS A 24 1.59 19.31 7.94
N ASP A 25 2.36 18.37 7.39
CA ASP A 25 3.03 17.27 8.10
C ASP A 25 2.17 16.12 8.62
N ASN A 26 1.11 15.74 7.89
CA ASN A 26 0.68 14.35 7.95
C ASN A 26 1.80 13.53 7.30
N GLY A 27 2.67 12.87 8.09
CA GLY A 27 3.73 11.99 7.59
C GLY A 27 3.27 10.78 6.76
N GLY A 28 2.04 10.80 6.24
CA GLY A 28 1.50 9.84 5.30
C GLY A 28 1.94 10.16 3.86
N MET A 29 2.34 9.12 3.14
CA MET A 29 2.62 9.18 1.71
C MET A 29 1.39 8.71 0.95
N LEU A 30 0.92 9.49 -0.03
CA LEU A 30 -0.15 9.08 -0.92
C LEU A 30 0.37 7.98 -1.87
N VAL A 31 -0.17 6.77 -1.75
CA VAL A 31 0.24 5.61 -2.55
C VAL A 31 -0.78 5.18 -3.61
N TRP A 32 -2.01 5.68 -3.51
CA TRP A 32 -3.09 5.37 -4.46
C TRP A 32 -4.17 6.45 -4.42
N SER A 33 -4.84 6.67 -5.55
CA SER A 33 -6.08 7.44 -5.61
C SER A 33 -7.05 6.85 -6.64
N PRO A 34 -8.38 6.95 -6.43
CA PRO A 34 -9.36 6.48 -7.40
C PRO A 34 -9.26 7.20 -8.76
N TYR A 35 -9.48 6.47 -9.85
CA TYR A 35 -9.42 7.03 -11.20
C TYR A 35 -10.49 6.44 -12.12
N HIS A 36 -11.55 7.21 -12.37
CA HIS A 36 -12.78 6.74 -13.01
C HIS A 36 -12.71 6.64 -14.55
N SER A 37 -11.56 6.94 -15.16
CA SER A 37 -11.45 6.90 -16.63
C SER A 37 -10.90 5.56 -17.16
N ILE A 38 -10.38 4.71 -16.28
CA ILE A 38 -10.04 3.33 -16.62
C ILE A 38 -11.28 2.46 -16.32
N PRO A 39 -11.78 1.70 -17.29
CA PRO A 39 -12.80 0.68 -17.02
C PRO A 39 -12.25 -0.43 -16.12
N ASP A 40 -13.04 -0.89 -15.15
CA ASP A 40 -12.64 -1.93 -14.18
C ASP A 40 -12.04 -3.17 -14.86
N ALA A 41 -12.65 -3.65 -15.95
CA ALA A 41 -12.12 -4.80 -16.69
C ALA A 41 -10.68 -4.62 -17.22
N LYS A 42 -10.32 -3.39 -17.63
CA LYS A 42 -8.94 -3.09 -18.07
C LYS A 42 -7.98 -2.99 -16.89
N LEU A 43 -8.47 -2.51 -15.75
CA LEU A 43 -7.69 -2.46 -14.51
C LEU A 43 -7.39 -3.88 -14.02
N ASP A 44 -8.39 -4.76 -14.05
CA ASP A 44 -8.25 -6.17 -13.69
C ASP A 44 -7.26 -6.90 -14.60
N GLU A 45 -7.32 -6.67 -15.92
CA GLU A 45 -6.35 -7.19 -16.88
C GLU A 45 -4.93 -6.73 -16.57
N TYR A 46 -4.75 -5.44 -16.27
CA TYR A 46 -3.46 -4.89 -15.87
C TYR A 46 -2.91 -5.57 -14.60
N ILE A 47 -3.74 -5.75 -13.57
CA ILE A 47 -3.36 -6.40 -12.31
C ILE A 47 -2.98 -7.87 -12.56
N ALA A 48 -3.75 -8.57 -13.40
CA ALA A 48 -3.46 -9.96 -13.77
C ALA A 48 -2.10 -10.08 -14.46
N ILE A 49 -1.80 -9.22 -15.44
CA ILE A 49 -0.50 -9.20 -16.11
C ILE A 49 0.64 -8.92 -15.12
N ALA A 50 0.49 -7.93 -14.25
CA ALA A 50 1.52 -7.60 -13.25
C ALA A 50 1.80 -8.77 -12.30
N LYS A 51 0.76 -9.48 -11.87
CA LYS A 51 0.86 -10.62 -10.97
C LYS A 51 1.47 -11.85 -11.65
N GLU A 52 0.90 -12.26 -12.77
CA GLU A 52 1.26 -13.54 -13.41
C GLU A 52 2.61 -13.48 -14.12
N LYS A 53 2.92 -12.35 -14.75
CA LYS A 53 4.13 -12.20 -15.56
C LYS A 53 5.32 -11.64 -14.80
N HIS A 54 5.04 -10.81 -13.79
CA HIS A 54 6.08 -10.03 -13.10
C HIS A 54 6.12 -10.26 -11.59
N GLY A 55 5.24 -11.11 -11.03
CA GLY A 55 5.26 -11.48 -9.61
C GLY A 55 4.78 -10.40 -8.66
N TYR A 56 4.15 -9.34 -9.16
CA TYR A 56 3.63 -8.27 -8.31
C TYR A 56 2.41 -8.73 -7.53
N ASN A 57 2.29 -8.29 -6.28
CA ASN A 57 1.01 -8.31 -5.60
C ASN A 57 0.12 -7.13 -6.06
N VAL A 58 -1.15 -7.14 -5.65
CA VAL A 58 -2.14 -6.14 -6.08
C VAL A 58 -1.74 -4.72 -5.63
N GLU A 59 -1.26 -4.56 -4.40
CA GLU A 59 -0.88 -3.25 -3.85
C GLU A 59 0.32 -2.65 -4.59
N GLN A 60 1.32 -3.47 -4.92
CA GLN A 60 2.48 -3.04 -5.71
C GLN A 60 2.06 -2.66 -7.13
N ALA A 61 1.19 -3.45 -7.77
CA ALA A 61 0.69 -3.15 -9.12
C ALA A 61 -0.10 -1.83 -9.15
N LEU A 62 -0.95 -1.60 -8.15
CA LEU A 62 -1.70 -0.34 -8.01
C LEU A 62 -0.76 0.84 -7.70
N GLY A 63 0.24 0.64 -6.83
CA GLY A 63 1.26 1.65 -6.54
C GLY A 63 2.03 2.07 -7.81
N MET A 64 2.45 1.10 -8.63
CA MET A 64 3.09 1.36 -9.93
C MET A 64 2.15 2.11 -10.88
N LEU A 65 0.89 1.70 -10.95
CA LEU A 65 -0.08 2.37 -11.82
C LEU A 65 -0.30 3.83 -11.38
N PHE A 66 -0.38 4.09 -10.08
CA PHE A 66 -0.50 5.43 -9.53
C PHE A 66 0.75 6.28 -9.79
N TRP A 67 1.95 5.69 -9.66
CA TRP A 67 3.21 6.34 -10.00
C TRP A 67 3.22 6.86 -11.45
N HIS A 68 2.63 6.11 -12.37
CA HIS A 68 2.45 6.51 -13.76
C HIS A 68 1.18 7.33 -14.04
N LYS A 69 0.56 7.92 -13.01
CA LYS A 69 -0.65 8.74 -13.12
C LYS A 69 -1.81 8.00 -13.80
N HIS A 70 -1.97 6.73 -13.46
CA HIS A 70 -2.98 5.83 -14.02
C HIS A 70 -2.82 5.58 -15.53
N ASN A 71 -1.62 5.72 -16.07
CA ASN A 71 -1.32 5.30 -17.44
C ASN A 71 -0.90 3.83 -17.47
N ILE A 72 -1.79 2.96 -17.96
CA ILE A 72 -1.58 1.51 -18.04
C ILE A 72 -0.36 1.16 -18.88
N GLU A 73 -0.24 1.74 -20.08
CA GLU A 73 0.83 1.39 -21.03
C GLU A 73 2.22 1.72 -20.47
N LYS A 74 2.37 2.91 -19.87
CA LYS A 74 3.62 3.31 -19.22
C LYS A 74 3.94 2.42 -18.04
N SER A 75 2.94 2.08 -17.22
CA SER A 75 3.12 1.19 -16.08
C SER A 75 3.58 -0.19 -16.52
N LEU A 76 2.89 -0.81 -17.49
CA LEU A 76 3.24 -2.11 -18.03
C LEU A 76 4.66 -2.17 -18.61
N ALA A 77 5.08 -1.10 -19.29
CA ALA A 77 6.44 -1.01 -19.85
C ALA A 77 7.53 -1.00 -18.75
N ASP A 78 7.20 -0.50 -17.56
CA ASP A 78 8.15 -0.33 -16.46
C ASP A 78 8.11 -1.46 -15.42
N LEU A 79 7.05 -2.30 -15.41
CA LEU A 79 6.95 -3.46 -14.52
C LEU A 79 8.20 -4.37 -14.51
N PRO A 80 8.86 -4.68 -15.66
CA PRO A 80 10.06 -5.50 -15.66
C PRO A 80 11.24 -4.87 -14.90
N ASN A 81 11.29 -3.55 -14.80
CA ASN A 81 12.41 -2.82 -14.19
C ASN A 81 12.34 -2.81 -12.66
N PHE A 82 11.16 -3.11 -12.10
CA PHE A 82 10.91 -3.10 -10.66
C PHE A 82 10.36 -4.45 -10.15
N THR A 83 10.64 -5.55 -10.85
CA THR A 83 10.20 -6.88 -10.44
C THR A 83 10.58 -7.15 -8.99
N PRO A 84 9.61 -7.41 -8.10
CA PRO A 84 9.89 -7.62 -6.69
C PRO A 84 10.77 -8.84 -6.53
N PHE A 85 11.76 -8.75 -5.64
CA PHE A 85 12.51 -9.93 -5.25
C PHE A 85 11.54 -10.94 -4.61
N PRO A 86 11.67 -12.23 -4.92
CA PRO A 86 10.86 -13.24 -4.24
C PRO A 86 11.16 -13.16 -2.74
N ASP A 87 10.12 -12.97 -1.92
CA ASP A 87 10.17 -13.20 -0.47
C ASP A 87 10.22 -14.72 -0.20
N GLU A 88 11.15 -15.41 -0.85
CA GLU A 88 11.37 -16.83 -0.64
C GLU A 88 12.38 -17.01 0.47
N TRP A 89 11.90 -17.42 1.65
CA TRP A 89 12.77 -18.00 2.66
C TRP A 89 13.57 -19.14 2.04
N THR A 90 14.87 -19.15 2.31
CA THR A 90 15.72 -20.26 1.91
C THR A 90 15.22 -21.55 2.57
N VAL A 91 15.59 -22.70 2.00
CA VAL A 91 15.23 -23.99 2.60
C VAL A 91 15.84 -24.09 3.99
N GLU A 92 17.04 -23.55 4.16
CA GLU A 92 17.75 -23.43 5.42
C GLU A 92 16.97 -22.59 6.44
N ASP A 93 16.45 -21.41 6.06
CA ASP A 93 15.65 -20.55 6.95
C ASP A 93 14.36 -21.23 7.39
N LYS A 94 13.69 -21.95 6.48
CA LYS A 94 12.46 -22.70 6.79
C LYS A 94 12.74 -23.80 7.81
N VAL A 95 13.79 -24.59 7.61
CA VAL A 95 14.19 -25.67 8.53
C VAL A 95 14.60 -25.09 9.88
N LEU A 96 15.36 -24.00 9.91
CA LEU A 96 15.78 -23.34 11.14
C LEU A 96 14.57 -22.86 11.95
N PHE A 97 13.59 -22.27 11.28
CA PHE A 97 12.34 -21.85 11.92
C PHE A 97 11.59 -23.05 12.52
N GLU A 98 11.33 -24.12 11.75
CA GLU A 98 10.62 -25.30 12.25
C GLU A 98 11.29 -25.93 13.49
N GLN A 99 12.63 -25.96 13.50
CA GLN A 99 13.41 -26.46 14.63
C GLN A 99 13.31 -25.58 15.88
N ALA A 100 13.18 -24.26 15.72
CA ALA A 100 13.09 -23.33 16.85
C ALA A 100 11.73 -23.37 17.57
N PHE A 101 10.69 -23.93 16.94
CA PHE A 101 9.33 -24.05 17.51
C PHE A 101 8.99 -25.45 18.04
N SER A 102 9.90 -26.43 17.91
CA SER A 102 9.76 -27.80 18.42
C SER A 102 10.50 -28.01 19.74
#